data_AF-A0A6J6SLH2-F1
#
_entry.id   AF-A0A6J6SLH2-F1
#
_cell.length_a   1.000
_cell.length_b   1.000
_cell.length_c   1.000
_cell.angle_alpha   90.00
_cell.angle_beta   90.00
_cell.angle_gamma   90.00
#
_symmetry.space_group_name_H-M   'P 1'
#
loop_
_entity.id
_entity.type
_entity.pdbx_description
1 polymer ?
#
loop_
_entity_poly.entity_id
_entity_poly.type
_entity_poly.pdbx_seq_one_letter_code
_entity_poly.pdbx_strand_id
1 'polypeptide(L)'
;MRIEERITGRAKQDLCSIVVDTIEKLQTSLEAVVIETSADSSASKQLKNHMFNQLITNGWRPQFKISKEVSESYPLANYILDAMHDFSSDKCNHTHRFFVEFCFDNRQAIGSNILKFEVASRAAVESNYLPVPVLVCADAGALKYFGWDGSIAGASEYEYAVRAVYSDIMLYPPIILALHN
;
A
#
# COMPACT_ATOMS: atom_id res chain seq x y z
N MET A 1 7.59 -2.53 -16.55
CA MET A 1 6.89 -3.24 -15.45
C MET A 1 5.41 -2.98 -15.63
N ARG A 2 4.53 -3.97 -15.40
CA ARG A 2 3.08 -3.76 -15.43
C ARG A 2 2.52 -3.88 -14.03
N ILE A 3 1.43 -3.19 -13.72
CA ILE A 3 0.76 -3.29 -12.41
C ILE A 3 -0.60 -3.97 -12.54
N GLU A 4 -0.78 -5.09 -11.86
CA GLU A 4 -2.08 -5.73 -11.71
C GLU A 4 -2.77 -5.17 -10.46
N GLU A 5 -3.95 -4.59 -10.65
CA GLU A 5 -4.83 -4.19 -9.55
C GLU A 5 -5.69 -5.37 -9.12
N ARG A 6 -5.67 -5.69 -7.82
CA ARG A 6 -6.55 -6.69 -7.20
C ARG A 6 -7.36 -6.03 -6.10
N ILE A 7 -8.64 -5.83 -6.37
CA ILE A 7 -9.57 -5.26 -5.38
C ILE A 7 -10.06 -6.40 -4.50
N THR A 8 -9.79 -6.27 -3.21
CA THR A 8 -10.23 -7.23 -2.19
C THR A 8 -11.49 -6.68 -1.51
N GLY A 9 -12.49 -7.53 -1.30
CA GLY A 9 -13.70 -7.19 -0.53
C GLY A 9 -14.80 -6.36 -1.21
N ARG A 10 -14.58 -5.73 -2.37
CA ARG A 10 -15.63 -4.98 -3.11
C ARG A 10 -15.48 -5.10 -4.63
N ALA A 11 -16.55 -4.83 -5.39
CA ALA A 11 -16.45 -4.74 -6.85
C ALA A 11 -15.92 -3.36 -7.26
N LYS A 12 -15.13 -3.29 -8.34
CA LYS A 12 -14.54 -2.04 -8.85
C LYS A 12 -15.59 -0.97 -9.14
N GLN A 13 -16.73 -1.37 -9.70
CA GLN A 13 -17.83 -0.47 -10.04
C GLN A 13 -18.46 0.25 -8.84
N ASP A 14 -18.24 -0.26 -7.62
CA ASP A 14 -18.79 0.32 -6.40
C ASP A 14 -17.85 1.35 -5.78
N LEU A 15 -16.63 1.50 -6.33
CA LEU A 15 -15.66 2.47 -5.84
C LEU A 15 -16.04 3.89 -6.27
N CYS A 16 -15.77 4.85 -5.38
CA CYS A 16 -15.87 6.26 -5.72
C CYS A 16 -14.85 6.60 -6.83
N SER A 17 -15.19 7.53 -7.73
CA SER A 17 -14.30 7.90 -8.84
C SER A 17 -12.95 8.40 -8.34
N ILE A 18 -12.90 9.14 -7.22
CA ILE A 18 -11.62 9.59 -6.64
C ILE A 18 -10.71 8.43 -6.21
N VAL A 19 -11.30 7.27 -5.87
CA VAL A 19 -10.55 6.05 -5.56
C VAL A 19 -9.96 5.46 -6.82
N VAL A 20 -10.79 5.28 -7.85
CA VAL A 20 -10.34 4.76 -9.15
C VAL A 20 -9.24 5.64 -9.73
N ASP A 21 -9.47 6.96 -9.83
CA ASP A 21 -8.53 7.93 -10.41
C ASP A 21 -7.18 7.94 -9.65
N THR A 22 -7.24 7.83 -8.32
CA THR A 22 -6.02 7.82 -7.49
C THR A 22 -5.25 6.51 -7.65
N ILE A 23 -5.94 5.37 -7.73
CA ILE A 23 -5.30 4.07 -7.99
C ILE A 23 -4.62 4.07 -9.37
N GLU A 24 -5.29 4.56 -10.42
CA GLU A 24 -4.71 4.65 -11.77
C GLU A 24 -3.47 5.54 -11.81
N LYS A 25 -3.47 6.65 -11.06
CA LYS A 25 -2.28 7.50 -10.91
C LYS A 25 -1.13 6.77 -10.21
N LEU A 26 -1.43 6.06 -9.12
CA LEU A 26 -0.42 5.25 -8.41
C LEU A 26 0.16 4.16 -9.31
N GLN A 27 -0.68 3.47 -10.09
CA GLN A 27 -0.23 2.48 -11.08
C GLN A 27 0.70 3.13 -12.10
N THR A 28 0.29 4.26 -12.69
CA THR A 28 1.10 4.98 -13.68
C THR A 28 2.47 5.38 -13.11
N SER A 29 2.50 5.87 -11.86
CA SER A 29 3.75 6.20 -11.16
C SER A 29 4.63 4.97 -10.92
N LEU A 30 4.03 3.83 -10.53
CA LEU A 30 4.75 2.57 -10.33
C LEU A 30 5.31 2.03 -11.65
N GLU A 31 4.57 2.08 -12.75
CA GLU A 31 5.00 1.61 -14.06
C GLU A 31 6.17 2.42 -14.63
N ALA A 32 6.28 3.69 -14.25
CA ALA A 32 7.38 4.57 -14.61
C ALA A 32 8.71 4.25 -13.88
N VAL A 33 8.68 3.39 -12.85
CA VAL A 33 9.87 3.01 -12.09
C VAL A 33 10.75 2.09 -12.93
N VAL A 34 12.01 2.48 -13.09
CA VAL A 34 13.06 1.64 -13.67
C VAL A 34 13.85 1.01 -12.53
N ILE A 35 13.80 -0.32 -12.42
CA ILE A 35 14.60 -1.09 -11.47
C ILE A 35 15.84 -1.60 -12.19
N GLU A 36 16.99 -1.06 -11.83
CA GLU A 36 18.28 -1.44 -12.38
C GLU A 36 18.83 -2.66 -11.62
N THR A 37 18.99 -3.77 -12.33
CA THR A 37 19.50 -5.03 -11.74
C THR A 37 20.99 -4.98 -11.39
N SER A 38 21.73 -4.02 -11.94
CA SER A 38 23.17 -3.82 -11.73
C SER A 38 23.53 -2.71 -10.75
N ALA A 39 22.54 -2.07 -10.11
CA ALA A 39 22.79 -0.96 -9.20
C ALA A 39 23.28 -1.45 -7.82
N ASP A 40 24.05 -0.63 -7.13
CA ASP A 40 24.53 -0.87 -5.74
C ASP A 40 23.40 -0.86 -4.68
N SER A 41 22.14 -0.74 -5.09
CA SER A 41 20.98 -0.64 -4.21
C SER A 41 19.93 -1.69 -4.55
N SER A 42 19.29 -2.26 -3.52
CA SER A 42 18.27 -3.30 -3.70
C SER A 42 17.06 -2.79 -4.49
N ALA A 43 16.39 -3.68 -5.21
CA ALA A 43 15.19 -3.37 -5.97
C ALA A 43 14.10 -2.70 -5.11
N SER A 44 13.90 -3.16 -3.86
CA SER A 44 13.00 -2.50 -2.90
C SER A 44 13.37 -1.04 -2.66
N LYS A 45 14.67 -0.75 -2.50
CA LYS A 45 15.15 0.60 -2.19
C LYS A 45 14.98 1.52 -3.39
N GLN A 46 15.29 1.05 -4.60
CA GLN A 46 15.07 1.81 -5.83
C GLN A 46 13.58 2.17 -6.00
N LEU A 47 12.70 1.17 -5.85
CA LEU A 47 11.26 1.34 -5.94
C LEU A 47 10.72 2.32 -4.88
N LYS A 48 11.02 2.08 -3.59
CA LYS A 48 10.57 2.95 -2.50
C LYS A 48 11.09 4.37 -2.66
N ASN A 49 12.36 4.56 -3.04
CA ASN A 49 12.92 5.92 -3.23
C ASN A 49 12.22 6.68 -4.35
N HIS A 50 12.00 6.04 -5.51
CA HIS A 50 11.27 6.67 -6.61
C HIS A 50 9.86 7.07 -6.18
N MET A 51 9.14 6.12 -5.57
CA MET A 51 7.77 6.34 -5.15
C MET A 51 7.65 7.38 -4.05
N PHE A 52 8.52 7.38 -3.04
CA PHE A 52 8.49 8.41 -2.00
C PHE A 52 8.70 9.80 -2.55
N ASN A 53 9.65 9.97 -3.47
CA ASN A 53 9.88 11.28 -4.10
C ASN A 53 8.62 11.75 -4.84
N GLN A 54 8.01 10.88 -5.66
CA GLN A 54 6.78 11.18 -6.39
C GLN A 54 5.60 11.49 -5.45
N LEU A 55 5.40 10.68 -4.43
CA LEU A 55 4.33 10.85 -3.45
C LEU A 55 4.47 12.18 -2.72
N ILE A 56 5.68 12.53 -2.26
CA ILE A 56 5.96 13.82 -1.61
C ILE A 56 5.66 14.99 -2.56
N THR A 57 6.11 14.92 -3.81
CA THR A 57 5.82 15.95 -4.82
C THR A 57 4.32 16.13 -5.05
N ASN A 58 3.54 15.06 -4.91
CA ASN A 58 2.09 15.05 -5.05
C ASN A 58 1.34 15.34 -3.74
N GLY A 59 2.02 15.85 -2.70
CA GLY A 59 1.40 16.28 -1.44
C GLY A 59 1.13 15.16 -0.43
N TRP A 60 1.61 13.94 -0.68
CA TRP A 60 1.45 12.84 0.27
C TRP A 60 2.35 13.05 1.48
N ARG A 61 1.86 12.62 2.64
CA ARG A 61 2.60 12.62 3.90
C ARG A 61 3.36 11.28 4.03
N PRO A 62 4.68 11.24 3.85
CA PRO A 62 5.47 10.03 4.02
C PRO A 62 5.60 9.68 5.51
N GLN A 63 5.89 8.42 5.81
CA GLN A 63 6.16 7.92 7.17
C GLN A 63 5.03 8.33 8.15
N PHE A 64 3.79 8.10 7.72
CA PHE A 64 2.61 8.51 8.46
C PHE A 64 2.46 7.70 9.75
N LYS A 65 2.53 8.40 10.89
CA LYS A 65 2.28 7.81 12.22
C LYS A 65 0.78 7.69 12.45
N ILE A 66 0.30 6.47 12.67
CA ILE A 66 -1.12 6.18 12.88
C ILE A 66 -1.63 6.82 14.18
N SER A 67 -0.79 6.85 15.23
CA SER A 67 -1.10 7.49 16.51
C SER A 67 -0.06 8.54 16.87
N LYS A 68 -0.53 9.63 17.50
CA LYS A 68 0.33 10.70 18.05
C LYS A 68 1.17 10.23 19.23
N GLU A 69 0.79 9.12 19.86
CA GLU A 69 1.52 8.52 21.00
C GLU A 69 2.76 7.74 20.56
N VAL A 70 2.94 7.51 19.26
CA VAL A 70 4.16 6.90 18.72
C VAL A 70 5.32 7.88 18.86
N SER A 71 6.16 7.64 19.86
CA SER A 71 7.35 8.45 20.15
C SER A 71 8.28 8.56 18.93
N GLU A 72 8.83 9.74 18.70
CA GLU A 72 9.87 9.94 17.67
C GLU A 72 11.19 9.25 18.06
N SER A 73 11.46 9.15 19.37
CA SER A 73 12.66 8.51 19.92
C SER A 73 12.60 6.99 19.84
N TYR A 74 11.39 6.42 19.71
CA TYR A 74 11.16 4.98 19.63
C TYR A 74 10.10 4.69 18.56
N PRO A 75 10.47 4.78 17.27
CA PRO A 75 9.54 4.54 16.19
C PRO A 75 9.05 3.09 16.25
N LEU A 76 7.76 2.93 16.53
CA LEU A 76 7.12 1.63 16.47
C LEU A 76 6.75 1.37 15.00
N ALA A 77 7.60 0.66 14.27
CA ALA A 77 7.45 0.43 12.83
C ALA A 77 6.06 -0.13 12.43
N ASN A 78 5.43 -0.91 13.33
CA ASN A 78 4.07 -1.44 13.15
C ASN A 78 2.95 -0.39 13.26
N TYR A 79 3.27 0.86 13.54
CA TYR A 79 2.32 1.98 13.64
C TYR A 79 2.69 3.13 12.70
N ILE A 80 3.56 2.85 11.73
CA ILE A 80 3.96 3.79 10.70
C ILE A 80 3.61 3.15 9.35
N LEU A 81 2.91 3.92 8.53
CA LEU A 81 2.62 3.61 7.14
C LEU A 81 3.57 4.39 6.24
N ASP A 82 3.93 3.81 5.11
CA ASP A 82 4.85 4.44 4.17
C ASP A 82 4.33 5.79 3.67
N ALA A 83 3.03 5.92 3.33
CA ALA A 83 2.46 7.22 2.96
C ALA A 83 0.95 7.36 3.24
N MET A 84 0.49 8.62 3.36
CA MET A 84 -0.92 8.95 3.52
C MET A 84 -1.34 10.25 2.80
N HIS A 85 -2.53 10.27 2.21
CA HIS A 85 -3.13 11.47 1.61
C HIS A 85 -4.66 11.48 1.74
N ASP A 86 -5.24 12.67 1.87
CA ASP A 86 -6.69 12.89 1.96
C ASP A 86 -7.22 13.48 0.64
N PHE A 87 -8.30 12.93 0.10
CA PHE A 87 -8.98 13.46 -1.08
C PHE A 87 -10.48 13.59 -0.83
N SER A 88 -11.00 14.81 -0.92
CA SER A 88 -12.44 15.07 -0.84
C SER A 88 -13.11 14.72 -2.17
N SER A 89 -14.29 14.08 -2.11
CA SER A 89 -15.09 13.80 -3.30
C SER A 89 -16.48 14.41 -3.17
N ASP A 90 -16.82 15.27 -4.12
CA ASP A 90 -18.16 15.86 -4.22
C ASP A 90 -19.22 14.82 -4.63
N LYS A 91 -18.81 13.70 -5.23
CA LYS A 91 -19.71 12.63 -5.70
C LYS A 91 -20.34 11.86 -4.54
N CYS A 92 -19.55 11.53 -3.52
CA CYS A 92 -20.04 10.80 -2.33
C CYS A 92 -20.10 11.68 -1.08
N ASN A 93 -19.69 12.96 -1.17
CA ASN A 93 -19.62 13.91 -0.06
C ASN A 93 -18.81 13.40 1.15
N HIS A 94 -17.76 12.63 0.88
CA HIS A 94 -16.84 12.12 1.88
C HIS A 94 -15.39 12.47 1.53
N THR A 95 -14.55 12.55 2.55
CA THR A 95 -13.10 12.63 2.39
C THR A 95 -12.50 11.24 2.50
N HIS A 96 -11.91 10.77 1.40
CA HIS A 96 -11.21 9.50 1.34
C HIS A 96 -9.79 9.67 1.86
N ARG A 97 -9.37 8.86 2.84
CA ARG A 97 -8.00 8.84 3.36
C ARG A 97 -7.28 7.61 2.84
N PHE A 98 -6.31 7.82 1.97
CA PHE A 98 -5.50 6.76 1.39
C PHE A 98 -4.33 6.44 2.29
N PHE A 99 -4.07 5.15 2.46
CA PHE A 99 -2.91 4.64 3.18
C PHE A 99 -2.13 3.74 2.23
N VAL A 100 -0.85 4.02 2.01
CA VAL A 100 0.01 3.22 1.13
C VAL A 100 1.09 2.55 1.96
N GLU A 101 1.28 1.25 1.75
CA GLU A 101 2.41 0.47 2.29
C GLU A 101 3.11 -0.30 1.18
N PHE A 102 4.45 -0.21 1.12
CA PHE A 102 5.27 -1.00 0.20
C PHE A 102 5.78 -2.27 0.89
N CYS A 103 5.12 -3.38 0.61
CA CYS A 103 5.31 -4.69 1.23
C CYS A 103 6.33 -5.54 0.45
N PHE A 104 7.61 -5.20 0.61
CA PHE A 104 8.76 -5.95 0.05
C PHE A 104 9.68 -6.44 1.18
N ASP A 105 9.06 -6.99 2.22
CA ASP A 105 9.67 -7.58 3.39
C ASP A 105 9.44 -9.10 3.43
N ASN A 106 10.06 -9.76 4.41
CA ASN A 106 9.92 -11.19 4.60
C ASN A 106 8.44 -11.55 4.82
N ARG A 107 7.99 -12.68 4.26
CA ARG A 107 6.61 -13.19 4.39
C ARG A 107 6.05 -13.28 5.81
N GLN A 108 6.91 -13.39 6.82
CA GLN A 108 6.51 -13.36 8.22
C GLN A 108 5.87 -12.02 8.63
N ALA A 109 6.12 -10.94 7.87
CA ALA A 109 5.58 -9.61 8.09
C ALA A 109 4.17 -9.39 7.51
N ILE A 110 3.62 -10.33 6.72
CA ILE A 110 2.28 -10.21 6.12
C ILE A 110 1.24 -9.78 7.15
N GLY A 111 1.21 -10.47 8.30
CA GLY A 111 0.24 -10.18 9.35
C GLY A 111 0.41 -8.77 9.94
N SER A 112 1.64 -8.34 10.18
CA SER A 112 1.92 -6.99 10.67
C SER A 112 1.51 -5.92 9.66
N ASN A 113 1.81 -6.11 8.36
CA ASN A 113 1.44 -5.19 7.30
C ASN A 113 -0.08 -5.07 7.13
N ILE A 114 -0.81 -6.18 7.22
CA ILE A 114 -2.28 -6.17 7.17
C ILE A 114 -2.87 -5.46 8.40
N LEU A 115 -2.37 -5.77 9.60
CA LEU A 115 -2.87 -5.16 10.83
C LEU A 115 -2.59 -3.65 10.92
N LYS A 116 -1.49 -3.15 10.32
CA LYS A 116 -1.26 -1.70 10.17
C LYS A 116 -2.45 -1.01 9.51
N PHE A 117 -2.96 -1.57 8.43
CA PHE A 117 -4.10 -1.00 7.70
C PHE A 117 -5.38 -1.01 8.52
N GLU A 118 -5.63 -2.06 9.30
CA GLU A 118 -6.81 -2.13 10.17
C GLU A 118 -6.78 -1.03 11.24
N VAL A 119 -5.64 -0.88 11.93
CA VAL A 119 -5.49 0.16 12.97
C VAL A 119 -5.60 1.55 12.37
N ALA A 120 -4.96 1.79 11.21
CA ALA A 120 -5.06 3.07 10.50
C ALA A 120 -6.49 3.39 10.04
N SER A 121 -7.20 2.38 9.55
CA SER A 121 -8.57 2.51 9.06
C SER A 121 -9.54 2.86 10.20
N ARG A 122 -9.41 2.20 11.36
CA ARG A 122 -10.21 2.56 12.54
C ARG A 122 -9.99 4.00 12.98
N ALA A 123 -8.74 4.44 13.09
CA ALA A 123 -8.41 5.81 13.47
C ALA A 123 -8.94 6.85 12.46
N ALA A 124 -8.93 6.51 11.16
CA ALA A 124 -9.52 7.34 10.11
C ALA A 124 -11.04 7.45 10.24
N VAL A 125 -11.74 6.35 10.49
CA VAL A 125 -13.20 6.34 10.71
C VAL A 125 -13.58 7.17 11.93
N GLU A 126 -12.87 7.03 13.05
CA GLU A 126 -13.08 7.86 14.25
C GLU A 126 -12.90 9.35 13.97
N SER A 127 -12.06 9.69 13.00
CA SER A 127 -11.82 11.05 12.52
C SER A 127 -12.72 11.46 11.34
N ASN A 128 -13.77 10.69 11.04
CA ASN A 128 -14.76 10.93 9.98
C ASN A 128 -14.19 10.93 8.54
N TYR A 129 -13.17 10.11 8.28
CA TYR A 129 -12.65 9.83 6.94
C TYR A 129 -13.11 8.45 6.46
N LEU A 130 -13.20 8.28 5.14
CA LEU A 130 -13.43 6.97 4.52
C LEU A 130 -12.06 6.34 4.16
N PRO A 131 -11.62 5.28 4.86
CA PRO A 131 -10.30 4.70 4.63
C PRO A 131 -10.19 4.02 3.27
N VAL A 132 -9.03 4.17 2.63
CA VAL A 132 -8.67 3.48 1.38
C VAL A 132 -7.25 2.90 1.52
N PRO A 133 -7.11 1.70 2.11
CA PRO A 133 -5.83 1.03 2.20
C PRO A 133 -5.34 0.53 0.83
N VAL A 134 -4.06 0.72 0.55
CA VAL A 134 -3.39 0.35 -0.71
C VAL A 134 -2.09 -0.36 -0.38
N LEU A 135 -2.00 -1.63 -0.77
CA LEU A 135 -0.84 -2.47 -0.55
C LEU A 135 -0.07 -2.63 -1.86
N VAL A 136 1.21 -2.25 -1.88
CA VAL A 136 2.08 -2.43 -3.04
C VAL A 136 3.02 -3.60 -2.79
N CYS A 137 3.00 -4.61 -3.65
CA CYS A 137 3.86 -5.79 -3.56
C CYS A 137 4.20 -6.31 -4.97
N ALA A 138 4.88 -7.45 -5.09
CA ALA A 138 5.18 -8.08 -6.38
C ALA A 138 4.62 -9.50 -6.46
N ASP A 139 4.34 -9.96 -7.68
CA ASP A 139 4.09 -11.38 -7.93
C ASP A 139 5.40 -12.20 -7.90
N ALA A 140 5.27 -13.53 -7.89
CA ALA A 140 6.44 -14.41 -7.84
C ALA A 140 7.38 -14.24 -9.06
N GLY A 141 6.83 -13.89 -10.23
CA GLY A 141 7.58 -13.67 -11.45
C GLY A 141 8.46 -12.43 -11.37
N ALA A 142 7.88 -11.30 -10.98
CA ALA A 142 8.57 -10.04 -10.76
C ALA A 142 9.58 -10.14 -9.62
N LEU A 143 9.22 -10.76 -8.48
CA LEU A 143 10.16 -10.99 -7.38
C LEU A 143 11.44 -11.69 -7.87
N LYS A 144 11.28 -12.77 -8.63
CA LYS A 144 12.41 -13.50 -9.22
C LYS A 144 13.18 -12.66 -10.25
N TYR A 145 12.48 -11.97 -11.15
CA TYR A 145 13.09 -11.24 -12.25
C TYR A 145 13.96 -10.07 -11.77
N PHE A 146 13.48 -9.33 -10.77
CA PHE A 146 14.17 -8.17 -10.22
C PHE A 146 15.11 -8.52 -9.05
N GLY A 147 15.31 -9.81 -8.75
CA GLY A 147 16.32 -10.28 -7.82
C GLY A 147 15.97 -10.17 -6.33
N TRP A 148 14.68 -10.15 -5.98
CA TRP A 148 14.27 -10.33 -4.58
C TRP A 148 14.56 -11.76 -4.12
N ASP A 149 14.89 -11.90 -2.83
CA ASP A 149 15.10 -13.21 -2.23
C ASP A 149 13.78 -13.99 -2.11
N GLY A 150 13.88 -15.32 -1.99
CA GLY A 150 12.72 -16.19 -1.86
C GLY A 150 11.98 -16.08 -0.53
N SER A 151 12.45 -15.23 0.40
CA SER A 151 11.80 -14.97 1.69
C SER A 151 10.71 -13.89 1.61
N ILE A 152 10.75 -13.05 0.56
CA ILE A 152 9.75 -11.99 0.34
C ILE A 152 8.39 -12.59 -0.02
N ALA A 153 7.33 -12.02 0.56
CA ALA A 153 5.95 -12.43 0.25
C ALA A 153 5.50 -11.96 -1.14
N GLY A 154 4.85 -12.87 -1.86
CA GLY A 154 4.20 -12.55 -3.13
C GLY A 154 2.78 -12.01 -2.98
N ALA A 155 2.27 -11.35 -4.02
CA ALA A 155 0.91 -10.81 -4.08
C ALA A 155 -0.18 -11.86 -3.77
N SER A 156 0.01 -13.11 -4.16
CA SER A 156 -0.96 -14.19 -3.89
C SER A 156 -1.01 -14.58 -2.41
N GLU A 157 0.12 -14.48 -1.69
CA GLU A 157 0.16 -14.73 -0.24
C GLU A 157 -0.62 -13.61 0.49
N TYR A 158 -0.41 -12.36 0.09
CA TYR A 158 -1.15 -11.21 0.63
C TYR A 158 -2.64 -11.30 0.31
N GLU A 159 -3.01 -11.64 -0.92
CA GLU A 159 -4.41 -11.78 -1.31
C GLU A 159 -5.11 -12.90 -0.51
N TYR A 160 -4.47 -14.06 -0.37
CA TYR A 160 -5.01 -15.15 0.45
C TYR A 160 -5.17 -14.71 1.91
N ALA A 161 -4.17 -14.05 2.48
CA ALA A 161 -4.23 -13.55 3.85
C ALA A 161 -5.42 -12.59 4.05
N VAL A 162 -5.59 -11.61 3.16
CA VAL A 162 -6.68 -10.63 3.24
C VAL A 162 -8.05 -11.29 3.07
N ARG A 163 -8.20 -12.20 2.09
CA ARG A 163 -9.51 -12.80 1.76
C ARG A 163 -9.92 -13.94 2.69
N ALA A 164 -8.97 -14.67 3.27
CA ALA A 164 -9.26 -15.89 4.04
C ALA A 164 -8.87 -15.78 5.52
N VAL A 165 -7.67 -15.27 5.83
CA VAL A 165 -7.15 -15.29 7.20
C VAL A 165 -7.66 -14.09 8.02
N TYR A 166 -7.74 -12.92 7.39
CA TYR A 166 -8.09 -11.65 8.03
C TYR A 166 -9.45 -11.10 7.59
N SER A 167 -10.28 -11.90 6.91
CA SER A 167 -11.57 -11.45 6.35
C SER A 167 -12.51 -10.85 7.41
N ASP A 168 -12.51 -11.43 8.61
CA ASP A 168 -13.42 -11.04 9.70
C ASP A 168 -12.81 -9.96 10.60
N ILE A 169 -11.54 -9.60 10.34
CA ILE A 169 -10.81 -8.58 11.09
C ILE A 169 -10.81 -7.25 10.32
N MET A 170 -10.65 -7.31 8.99
CA MET A 170 -10.47 -6.15 8.15
C MET A 170 -11.79 -5.48 7.79
N LEU A 171 -12.03 -4.28 8.30
CA LEU A 171 -13.20 -3.47 7.90
C LEU A 171 -13.02 -2.87 6.49
N TYR A 172 -11.79 -2.53 6.14
CA TYR A 172 -11.40 -1.95 4.85
C TYR A 172 -10.24 -2.76 4.26
N PRO A 173 -10.53 -3.83 3.53
CA PRO A 173 -9.50 -4.63 2.86
C PRO A 173 -8.67 -3.78 1.88
N PRO A 174 -7.34 -3.96 1.80
CA PRO A 174 -6.51 -3.17 0.91
C PRO A 174 -6.73 -3.50 -0.56
N ILE A 175 -6.67 -2.48 -1.39
CA ILE A 175 -6.48 -2.64 -2.83
C ILE A 175 -5.01 -3.05 -3.03
N ILE A 176 -4.77 -4.20 -3.64
CA ILE A 176 -3.41 -4.70 -3.89
C ILE A 176 -2.97 -4.23 -5.27
N LEU A 177 -1.84 -3.53 -5.33
CA LEU A 177 -1.13 -3.18 -6.55
C LEU A 177 0.08 -4.11 -6.66
N ALA A 178 -0.07 -5.15 -7.47
CA ALA A 178 0.97 -6.16 -7.67
C ALA A 178 1.84 -5.78 -8.87
N LEU A 179 3.16 -5.77 -8.68
CA LEU A 179 4.13 -5.66 -9.76
C LEU A 179 4.18 -6.99 -10.52
N HIS A 180 4.05 -6.90 -11.84
CA HIS A 180 4.15 -8.02 -12.77
C HIS A 180 5.23 -7.77 -13.81
N ASN A 181 5.85 -8.88 -14.25
CA ASN A 181 6.81 -8.93 -15.33
C ASN A 181 6.41 -9.96 -16.38
#